data_AF-A0A646HKV0-F1
#
_entry.id   AF-A0A646HKV0-F1
#
_cell.length_a   1.000
_cell.length_b   1.000
_cell.length_c   1.000
_cell.angle_alpha   90.00
_cell.angle_beta   90.00
_cell.angle_gamma   90.00
#
_symmetry.space_group_name_H-M   'P 1'
#
loop_
_entity.id
_entity.type
_entity.pdbx_description
1 polymer ?
#
loop_
_entity_poly.entity_id
_entity_poly.type
_entity_poly.pdbx_seq_one_letter_code
_entity_poly.pdbx_strand_id
1 'polypeptide(L)'
;MKSKIYITTEDLAYIRTGETVSLGDFLSELKRSKLISSTHIEKKFGMGHNTFNRLCDKETSITADTKDKLGLYIAYYLNKFEENYEDNLEALEKDDEMDKTLKKKKIEDLKNKKVKCSESIENFKKVFGSKAEYCFKRVREDDKFKS
;
A
#
# COMPACT_ATOMS: atom_id res chain seq x y z
N MET A 1 -19.15 -31.33 -2.80
CA MET A 1 -17.85 -31.67 -2.18
C MET A 1 -17.48 -30.56 -1.21
N LYS A 2 -17.27 -30.87 0.09
CA LYS A 2 -16.74 -29.88 1.05
C LYS A 2 -15.25 -29.71 0.76
N SER A 3 -14.81 -28.52 0.34
CA SER A 3 -13.39 -28.22 0.13
C SER A 3 -12.67 -28.26 1.48
N LYS A 4 -11.65 -29.11 1.61
CA LYS A 4 -10.73 -29.05 2.74
C LYS A 4 -9.95 -27.74 2.65
N ILE A 5 -10.09 -26.88 3.65
CA ILE A 5 -9.28 -25.67 3.79
C ILE A 5 -7.95 -26.10 4.39
N TYR A 6 -6.85 -25.87 3.67
CA TYR A 6 -5.50 -26.11 4.16
C TYR A 6 -4.99 -24.82 4.79
N ILE A 7 -4.89 -24.81 6.11
CA ILE A 7 -4.32 -23.70 6.88
C ILE A 7 -2.81 -23.95 6.99
N THR A 8 -2.00 -23.01 6.54
CA THR A 8 -0.53 -23.10 6.60
C THR A 8 0.00 -22.76 7.99
N THR A 9 1.25 -23.12 8.26
CA THR A 9 1.96 -22.72 9.50
C THR A 9 2.12 -21.20 9.62
N GLU A 10 2.18 -20.47 8.51
CA GLU A 10 2.17 -19.01 8.48
C GLU A 10 0.79 -18.43 8.85
N ASP A 11 -0.29 -19.04 8.34
CA ASP A 11 -1.67 -18.67 8.73
C ASP A 11 -1.89 -18.90 10.24
N LEU A 12 -1.32 -19.97 10.80
CA LEU A 12 -1.37 -20.24 12.22
C LEU A 12 -0.52 -19.27 13.05
N ALA A 13 0.63 -18.81 12.53
CA ALA A 13 1.44 -17.79 13.18
C ALA A 13 0.72 -16.43 13.22
N TYR A 14 -0.01 -16.08 12.16
CA TYR A 14 -0.85 -14.88 12.07
C TYR A 14 -2.03 -14.89 13.05
N ILE A 15 -2.70 -16.04 13.22
CA ILE A 15 -3.76 -16.21 14.22
C ILE A 15 -3.20 -16.07 15.66
N ARG A 16 -1.92 -16.40 15.86
CA ARG A 16 -1.27 -16.42 17.18
C ARG A 16 -0.82 -15.05 17.70
N THR A 17 -0.65 -14.03 16.85
CA THR A 17 -0.16 -12.70 17.25
C THR A 17 -1.27 -11.73 17.65
N GLY A 18 -2.55 -12.07 17.47
CA GLY A 18 -3.69 -11.33 18.01
C GLY A 18 -4.03 -9.98 17.35
N GLU A 19 -3.16 -9.43 16.50
CA GLU A 19 -3.41 -8.16 15.79
C GLU A 19 -3.74 -8.41 14.31
N THR A 20 -5.00 -8.75 14.02
CA THR A 20 -5.48 -8.74 12.63
C THR A 20 -5.76 -7.31 12.20
N VAL A 21 -4.89 -6.74 11.35
CA VAL A 21 -5.19 -5.47 10.67
C VAL A 21 -6.27 -5.74 9.62
N SER A 22 -7.44 -5.11 9.77
CA SER A 22 -8.49 -5.27 8.77
C SER A 22 -8.11 -4.57 7.46
N LEU A 23 -8.62 -5.06 6.32
CA LEU A 23 -8.38 -4.42 5.03
C LEU A 23 -8.86 -2.96 5.04
N GLY A 24 -10.01 -2.66 5.63
CA GLY A 24 -10.53 -1.30 5.70
C GLY A 24 -9.63 -0.36 6.50
N ASP A 25 -9.14 -0.80 7.67
CA ASP A 25 -8.24 0.00 8.50
C ASP A 25 -6.92 0.27 7.77
N PHE A 26 -6.37 -0.74 7.09
CA PHE A 26 -5.16 -0.59 6.27
C PHE A 26 -5.36 0.40 5.12
N LEU A 27 -6.47 0.31 4.37
CA LEU A 27 -6.76 1.24 3.28
C LEU A 27 -6.97 2.68 3.78
N SER A 28 -7.61 2.83 4.95
CA SER A 28 -7.77 4.12 5.62
C SER A 28 -6.42 4.73 6.01
N GLU A 29 -5.49 3.91 6.52
CA GLU A 29 -4.13 4.32 6.84
C GLU A 29 -3.37 4.78 5.58
N LEU A 30 -3.37 3.98 4.51
CA LEU A 30 -2.70 4.33 3.26
C LEU A 30 -3.21 5.64 2.65
N LYS A 31 -4.53 5.88 2.73
CA LYS A 31 -5.17 7.13 2.29
C LYS A 31 -4.71 8.32 3.13
N ARG A 32 -4.70 8.17 4.46
CA ARG A 32 -4.29 9.23 5.40
C ARG A 32 -2.82 9.60 5.25
N SER A 33 -1.96 8.61 5.05
CA SER A 33 -0.53 8.75 4.80
C SER A 33 -0.22 9.23 3.37
N LYS A 34 -1.24 9.45 2.54
CA LYS A 34 -1.12 9.85 1.12
C LYS A 34 -0.20 8.92 0.32
N LEU A 35 -0.12 7.65 0.70
CA LEU A 35 0.61 6.59 -0.03
C LEU A 35 -0.21 6.10 -1.22
N ILE A 36 -1.54 6.08 -1.08
CA ILE A 36 -2.49 5.89 -2.16
C ILE A 36 -3.51 7.03 -2.18
N SER A 37 -4.09 7.31 -3.33
CA SER A 37 -5.20 8.24 -3.47
C SER A 37 -6.40 7.54 -4.10
N SER A 38 -7.61 8.04 -3.82
CA SER A 38 -8.83 7.49 -4.42
C SER A 38 -8.76 7.55 -5.96
N THR A 39 -8.10 8.56 -6.54
CA THR A 39 -7.91 8.71 -7.98
C THR A 39 -6.93 7.70 -8.56
N HIS A 40 -5.87 7.37 -7.82
CA HIS A 40 -4.93 6.29 -8.18
C HIS A 40 -5.64 4.93 -8.25
N ILE A 41 -6.54 4.71 -7.28
CA ILE A 41 -7.37 3.52 -7.23
C ILE A 41 -8.39 3.54 -8.37
N GLU A 42 -9.15 4.60 -8.57
CA GLU A 42 -10.15 4.66 -9.64
C GLU A 42 -9.56 4.40 -11.03
N LYS A 43 -8.49 5.12 -11.41
CA LYS A 43 -7.88 5.03 -12.74
C LYS A 43 -7.26 3.66 -13.04
N LYS A 44 -6.69 2.98 -12.05
CA LYS A 44 -5.96 1.70 -12.25
C LYS A 44 -6.80 0.48 -11.86
N PHE A 45 -7.76 0.64 -10.96
CA PHE A 45 -8.55 -0.44 -10.37
C PHE A 45 -10.00 -0.49 -10.88
N GLY A 46 -10.49 0.58 -11.53
CA GLY A 46 -11.89 0.66 -11.96
C GLY A 46 -12.89 0.68 -10.79
N MET A 47 -12.40 0.90 -9.57
CA MET A 47 -13.21 1.03 -8.37
C MET A 47 -13.51 2.51 -8.16
N GLY A 48 -14.79 2.88 -8.28
CA GLY A 48 -15.24 4.25 -8.05
C GLY A 48 -14.92 4.73 -6.62
N HIS A 49 -14.69 6.04 -6.48
CA HIS A 49 -14.33 6.67 -5.21
C HIS A 49 -15.26 6.31 -4.05
N ASN A 50 -16.58 6.25 -4.30
CA ASN A 50 -17.56 5.90 -3.28
C ASN A 50 -17.36 4.46 -2.77
N THR A 51 -17.14 3.51 -3.67
CA THR A 51 -16.87 2.11 -3.29
C THR A 51 -15.59 1.98 -2.49
N PHE A 52 -14.54 2.70 -2.88
CA PHE A 52 -13.28 2.70 -2.14
C PHE A 52 -13.43 3.31 -0.73
N ASN A 53 -14.14 4.43 -0.59
CA ASN A 53 -14.37 5.05 0.73
C ASN A 53 -15.19 4.12 1.64
N ARG A 54 -16.27 3.53 1.13
CA ARG A 54 -17.08 2.56 1.89
C ARG A 54 -16.28 1.32 2.30
N LEU A 55 -15.27 0.93 1.53
CA LEU A 55 -14.35 -0.15 1.90
C LEU A 55 -13.40 0.29 3.03
N CYS A 56 -12.86 1.51 2.99
CA CYS A 56 -12.08 2.09 4.08
C CYS A 56 -12.91 2.19 5.38
N ASP A 57 -14.18 2.57 5.27
CA ASP A 57 -15.12 2.74 6.39
C ASP A 57 -15.71 1.40 6.87
N LYS A 58 -15.32 0.29 6.24
CA LYS A 58 -15.77 -1.09 6.55
C LYS A 58 -17.28 -1.30 6.36
N GLU A 59 -17.92 -0.45 5.56
CA GLU A 59 -19.34 -0.54 5.22
C GLU A 59 -19.62 -1.53 4.08
N THR A 60 -18.59 -1.96 3.37
CA THR A 60 -18.71 -2.92 2.28
C THR A 60 -17.53 -3.89 2.27
N SER A 61 -17.72 -5.05 1.64
CA SER A 61 -16.71 -6.07 1.44
C SER A 61 -16.44 -6.29 -0.05
N ILE A 62 -15.32 -6.93 -0.36
CA ILE A 62 -14.92 -7.24 -1.73
C ILE A 62 -14.67 -8.73 -1.88
N THR A 63 -14.76 -9.23 -3.11
CA THR A 63 -14.42 -10.63 -3.42
C THR A 63 -12.93 -10.89 -3.25
N ALA A 64 -12.55 -12.16 -3.10
CA ALA A 64 -11.14 -12.57 -3.01
C ALA A 64 -10.33 -12.12 -4.25
N ASP A 65 -10.88 -12.28 -5.45
CA ASP A 65 -10.22 -11.82 -6.69
C ASP A 65 -10.01 -10.30 -6.71
N THR A 66 -10.96 -9.55 -6.18
CA THR A 66 -10.86 -8.09 -6.07
C THR A 66 -9.80 -7.71 -5.03
N LYS A 67 -9.74 -8.45 -3.92
CA LYS A 67 -8.69 -8.28 -2.89
C LYS A 67 -7.30 -8.55 -3.47
N ASP A 68 -7.12 -9.63 -4.22
CA ASP A 68 -5.82 -9.97 -4.83
C ASP A 68 -5.34 -8.91 -5.82
N LYS A 69 -6.25 -8.42 -6.69
CA LYS A 69 -5.95 -7.31 -7.61
C LYS A 69 -5.59 -6.04 -6.85
N LEU A 70 -6.33 -5.71 -5.80
CA LEU A 70 -6.05 -4.56 -4.94
C LEU A 70 -4.67 -4.67 -4.27
N GLY A 71 -4.31 -5.87 -3.83
CA GLY A 71 -3.00 -6.17 -3.24
C GLY A 71 -1.84 -5.85 -4.19
N LEU A 72 -1.93 -6.28 -5.46
CA LEU A 72 -0.93 -5.97 -6.48
C LEU A 72 -0.75 -4.46 -6.70
N TYR A 73 -1.84 -3.70 -6.72
CA TYR A 73 -1.76 -2.25 -6.92
C TYR A 73 -1.21 -1.51 -5.71
N ILE A 74 -1.58 -1.93 -4.50
CA ILE A 74 -1.01 -1.35 -3.29
C ILE A 74 0.50 -1.63 -3.25
N ALA A 75 0.93 -2.86 -3.55
CA ALA A 75 2.34 -3.20 -3.65
C ALA A 75 3.06 -2.33 -4.69
N TYR A 76 2.44 -2.06 -5.84
CA TYR A 76 2.97 -1.14 -6.85
C TYR A 76 3.23 0.26 -6.29
N TYR A 77 2.26 0.87 -5.61
CA TYR A 77 2.43 2.23 -5.07
C TYR A 77 3.44 2.30 -3.93
N LEU A 78 3.47 1.29 -3.06
CA LEU A 78 4.47 1.20 -1.99
C LEU A 78 5.88 1.04 -2.59
N ASN A 79 6.06 0.13 -3.53
CA ASN A 79 7.35 -0.09 -4.21
C ASN A 79 7.80 1.17 -4.98
N LYS A 80 6.89 1.80 -5.73
CA LYS A 80 7.17 3.05 -6.47
C LYS A 80 7.56 4.18 -5.53
N PHE A 81 6.96 4.29 -4.35
CA PHE A 81 7.39 5.27 -3.37
C PHE A 81 8.82 4.98 -2.88
N GLU A 82 9.13 3.71 -2.58
CA GLU A 82 10.48 3.33 -2.13
C GLU A 82 11.55 3.59 -3.19
N GLU A 83 11.29 3.23 -4.45
CA GLU A 83 12.24 3.40 -5.56
C GLU A 83 12.56 4.87 -5.84
N ASN A 84 11.56 5.75 -5.75
CA ASN A 84 11.75 7.18 -6.05
C ASN A 84 12.12 8.01 -4.82
N TYR A 85 12.29 7.42 -3.63
CA TYR A 85 12.48 8.19 -2.41
C TYR A 85 13.77 9.01 -2.45
N GLU A 86 14.89 8.38 -2.79
CA GLU A 86 16.21 9.04 -2.82
C GLU A 86 16.26 10.13 -3.90
N ASP A 87 15.79 9.83 -5.11
CA ASP A 87 15.73 10.80 -6.22
C ASP A 87 14.87 12.03 -5.86
N ASN A 88 13.72 11.82 -5.20
CA ASN A 88 12.86 12.92 -4.75
C ASN A 88 13.49 13.73 -3.62
N LEU A 89 14.22 13.07 -2.71
CA LEU A 89 14.92 13.75 -1.62
C LEU A 89 16.05 14.62 -2.19
N GLU A 90 16.86 14.06 -3.07
CA GLU A 90 17.95 14.77 -3.75
C GLU A 90 17.43 15.96 -4.57
N ALA A 91 16.32 15.78 -5.30
CA ALA A 91 15.68 16.86 -6.05
C ALA A 91 15.23 18.02 -5.14
N LEU A 92 14.66 17.72 -3.97
CA LEU A 92 14.27 18.75 -2.99
C LEU A 92 15.49 19.45 -2.38
N GLU A 93 16.57 18.72 -2.11
CA GLU A 93 17.80 19.28 -1.54
C GLU A 93 18.46 20.25 -2.53
N LYS A 94 18.54 19.87 -3.81
CA LYS A 94 19.17 20.64 -4.90
C LYS A 94 18.32 21.80 -5.47
N ASP A 95 17.06 21.93 -5.08
CA ASP A 95 16.17 23.00 -5.59
C ASP A 95 16.52 24.36 -4.96
N ASP A 96 17.51 25.07 -5.50
CA ASP A 96 17.98 26.35 -4.98
C ASP A 96 16.98 27.51 -5.14
N GLU A 97 15.97 27.36 -5.99
CA GLU A 97 14.92 28.37 -6.20
C GLU A 97 13.81 28.29 -5.14
N MET A 98 13.66 27.15 -4.47
CA MET A 98 12.64 26.95 -3.44
C MET A 98 12.95 27.70 -2.14
N ASP A 99 11.94 28.38 -1.60
CA ASP A 99 12.01 28.97 -0.26
C ASP A 99 12.52 27.97 0.78
N LYS A 100 13.48 28.39 1.61
CA LYS A 100 14.16 27.52 2.59
C LYS A 100 13.21 26.90 3.61
N THR A 101 12.16 27.62 4.01
CA THR A 101 11.18 27.13 4.99
C THR A 101 10.28 26.08 4.33
N LEU A 102 9.82 26.35 3.11
CA LEU A 102 9.05 25.40 2.32
C LEU A 102 9.85 24.13 2.00
N LYS A 103 11.12 24.26 1.60
CA LYS A 103 12.03 23.14 1.33
C LYS A 103 12.16 22.24 2.55
N LYS A 104 12.48 22.81 3.72
CA LYS A 104 12.56 22.06 4.99
C LYS A 104 11.27 21.29 5.29
N LYS A 105 10.11 21.94 5.12
CA LYS A 105 8.81 21.30 5.33
C LYS A 105 8.59 20.11 4.39
N LYS A 106 8.89 20.26 3.10
CA LYS A 106 8.72 19.18 2.11
C LYS A 106 9.65 17.99 2.38
N ILE A 107 10.90 18.25 2.76
CA ILE A 107 11.86 17.20 3.14
C ILE A 107 11.36 16.44 4.37
N GLU A 108 10.88 17.16 5.38
CA GLU A 108 10.31 16.55 6.59
C GLU A 108 9.05 15.73 6.28
N ASP A 109 8.14 16.26 5.47
CA ASP A 109 6.95 15.53 5.00
C ASP A 109 7.35 14.25 4.24
N LEU A 110 8.39 14.29 3.40
CA LEU A 110 8.89 13.15 2.64
C LEU A 110 9.49 12.08 3.56
N LYS A 111 10.31 12.49 4.54
CA LYS A 111 10.90 11.59 5.55
C LYS A 111 9.82 10.91 6.39
N ASN A 112 8.84 11.66 6.87
CA ASN A 112 7.69 11.11 7.60
C ASN A 112 6.89 10.13 6.73
N LYS A 113 6.71 10.44 5.45
CA LYS A 113 6.05 9.54 4.51
C LYS A 113 6.85 8.25 4.27
N LYS A 114 8.18 8.29 4.29
CA LYS A 114 9.03 7.08 4.22
C LYS A 114 8.87 6.18 5.43
N VAL A 115 8.82 6.74 6.64
CA VAL A 115 8.50 5.96 7.85
C VAL A 115 7.13 5.29 7.72
N LYS A 116 6.10 6.04 7.28
CA LYS A 116 4.76 5.50 7.07
C LYS A 116 4.70 4.44 5.97
N CYS A 117 5.52 4.57 4.93
CA CYS A 117 5.62 3.55 3.87
C CYS A 117 6.17 2.23 4.44
N SER A 118 7.22 2.28 5.26
CA SER A 118 7.78 1.09 5.90
C SER A 118 6.76 0.41 6.84
N GLU A 119 6.05 1.18 7.67
CA GLU A 119 4.96 0.67 8.51
C GLU A 119 3.85 0.01 7.67
N SER A 120 3.49 0.65 6.55
CA SER A 120 2.47 0.15 5.63
C SER A 120 2.88 -1.14 4.93
N ILE A 121 4.17 -1.37 4.67
CA ILE A 121 4.66 -2.64 4.11
C ILE A 121 4.49 -3.79 5.10
N GLU A 122 4.74 -3.55 6.39
CA GLU A 122 4.50 -4.55 7.44
C GLU A 122 2.99 -4.82 7.60
N ASN A 123 2.15 -3.79 7.60
CA ASN A 123 0.70 -3.96 7.62
C ASN A 123 0.18 -4.66 6.36
N PHE A 124 0.80 -4.44 5.20
CA PHE A 124 0.48 -5.16 3.97
C PHE A 124 0.71 -6.66 4.12
N LYS A 125 1.85 -7.07 4.70
CA LYS A 125 2.12 -8.49 5.00
C LYS A 125 1.07 -9.07 5.96
N LYS A 126 0.65 -8.31 6.98
CA LYS A 126 -0.44 -8.72 7.89
C LYS A 126 -1.79 -8.86 7.18
N VAL A 127 -2.12 -8.02 6.19
CA VAL A 127 -3.43 -8.05 5.51
C VAL A 127 -3.50 -9.12 4.40
N PHE A 128 -2.38 -9.38 3.73
CA PHE A 128 -2.31 -10.24 2.54
C PHE A 128 -1.59 -11.58 2.78
N GLY A 129 -0.93 -11.76 3.93
CA GLY A 129 -0.24 -13.00 4.30
C GLY A 129 0.82 -13.39 3.26
N SER A 130 0.90 -14.68 2.96
CA SER A 130 1.84 -15.25 1.97
C SER A 130 1.72 -14.65 0.56
N LYS A 131 0.56 -14.06 0.20
CA LYS A 131 0.40 -13.36 -1.08
C LYS A 131 1.15 -12.03 -1.14
N ALA A 132 1.58 -11.48 -0.01
CA ALA A 132 2.27 -10.20 0.04
C ALA A 132 3.60 -10.25 -0.73
N GLU A 133 4.40 -11.29 -0.51
CA GLU A 133 5.68 -11.49 -1.21
C GLU A 133 5.48 -11.66 -2.71
N TYR A 134 4.47 -12.44 -3.10
CA TYR A 134 4.09 -12.59 -4.50
C TYR A 134 3.77 -11.24 -5.16
N CYS A 135 3.05 -10.36 -4.46
CA CYS A 135 2.68 -9.05 -5.01
C CYS A 135 3.91 -8.18 -5.26
N PHE A 136 4.82 -8.07 -4.29
CA PHE A 136 6.05 -7.28 -4.46
C PHE A 136 6.97 -7.86 -5.53
N LYS A 137 7.11 -9.19 -5.59
CA LYS A 137 7.88 -9.86 -6.65
C LYS A 137 7.31 -9.54 -8.03
N ARG A 138 6.01 -9.74 -8.23
CA ARG A 138 5.28 -9.42 -9.47
C ARG A 138 5.51 -7.98 -9.91
N VAL A 139 5.36 -7.03 -8.99
CA VAL A 139 5.51 -5.60 -9.29
C VAL A 139 6.90 -5.25 -9.81
N ARG A 140 7.95 -5.87 -9.25
CA ARG A 140 9.35 -5.62 -9.65
C ARG A 140 9.71 -6.28 -10.98
N GLU A 141 9.13 -7.44 -11.26
CA GLU A 141 9.46 -8.25 -12.44
C GLU A 141 8.65 -7.87 -13.69
N ASP A 142 7.36 -7.56 -13.53
CA ASP A 142 6.40 -7.42 -14.63
C ASP A 142 6.44 -6.01 -15.25
N ASP A 143 6.74 -5.94 -16.55
CA ASP A 143 6.89 -4.70 -17.31
C ASP A 143 5.64 -3.81 -17.30
N LYS A 144 4.45 -4.41 -17.06
CA LYS A 144 3.20 -3.67 -16.89
C LYS A 144 3.27 -2.63 -15.76
N PHE A 145 4.12 -2.86 -14.77
CA PHE A 145 4.31 -1.98 -13.61
C PHE A 145 5.57 -1.10 -13.72
N LYS A 146 6.36 -1.19 -14.79
CA LYS A 146 7.58 -0.39 -14.97
C LYS A 146 7.37 0.95 -15.70
N SER A 147 6.11 1.30 -15.99
CA SER A 147 5.71 2.54 -16.69
C SER A 147 5.30 3.68 -15.78
#